data_AF-X0XBR9-F1
#
_entry.id   AF-X0XBR9-F1
#
_cell.length_a   1.000
_cell.length_b   1.000
_cell.length_c   1.000
_cell.angle_alpha   90.00
_cell.angle_beta   90.00
_cell.angle_gamma   90.00
#
_symmetry.space_group_name_H-M   'P 1'
#
loop_
_entity.id
_entity.type
_entity.pdbx_description
1 polymer ?
#
loop_
_entity_poly.entity_id
_entity_poly.type
_entity_poly.pdbx_seq_one_letter_code
_entity_poly.pdbx_strand_id
1 'polypeptide(L)' 'MKLPPIKELFNTPEEFHAFLIGFFEVLCPWPPHHSINPINPINSEHHYYLGGRASGILAWLAIAKLIQVVFF' A
#
# COMPACT_ATOMS: atom_id res chain seq x y z
N MET A 1 14.65 4.42 15.20
CA MET A 1 13.28 4.96 15.04
C MET A 1 12.39 4.30 16.08
N LYS A 2 11.71 5.09 16.92
CA LYS A 2 10.69 4.58 17.85
C LYS A 2 9.42 4.41 17.03
N LEU A 3 8.88 3.20 16.94
CA LEU A 3 7.63 2.97 16.22
C LEU A 3 6.53 3.77 16.93
N PRO A 4 5.76 4.60 16.21
CA PRO A 4 4.65 5.32 16.82
C PRO A 4 3.64 4.31 17.38
N PRO A 5 2.93 4.66 18.47
CA PRO A 5 1.84 3.82 18.97
C PRO A 5 0.81 3.58 17.87
N ILE A 6 0.19 2.39 17.83
CA ILE A 6 -0.75 1.98 16.76
C ILE A 6 -1.86 3.01 16.50
N LYS A 7 -2.25 3.78 17.53
CA LYS A 7 -3.22 4.88 17.43
C LYS A 7 -2.78 6.03 16.53
N GLU A 8 -1.50 6.12 16.21
CA GLU A 8 -0.92 7.20 15.41
C GLU A 8 -0.57 6.77 13.97
N LEU A 9 -0.81 5.51 13.61
CA LEU A 9 -0.64 5.05 12.23
C LEU A 9 -1.74 5.65 11.34
N PHE A 10 -1.34 6.19 10.18
CA PHE A 10 -2.24 6.86 9.22
C PHE A 10 -2.94 8.10 9.79
N ASN A 11 -2.24 8.84 10.64
CA ASN A 11 -2.76 10.05 11.24
C ASN A 11 -2.79 11.24 10.28
N THR A 12 -1.91 11.27 9.28
CA THR A 12 -1.90 12.35 8.29
C THR A 12 -2.42 11.88 6.92
N PRO A 13 -3.00 12.81 6.13
CA PRO A 13 -3.37 12.53 4.74
C PRO A 13 -2.21 12.02 3.89
N GLU A 14 -0.98 12.47 4.17
CA GLU A 14 0.23 12.07 3.43
C GLU A 14 0.62 10.62 3.72
N GLU A 15 0.59 10.20 4.99
CA GLU A 15 0.85 8.81 5.39
C GLU A 15 -0.15 7.85 4.73
N PHE A 16 -1.44 8.21 4.79
CA PHE A 16 -2.50 7.43 4.18
C PHE A 16 -2.38 7.39 2.64
N HIS A 17 -2.08 8.53 2.03
CA HIS A 17 -1.90 8.62 0.57
C HIS A 17 -0.69 7.80 0.11
N ALA A 18 0.46 7.88 0.80
CA ALA A 18 1.65 7.10 0.49
C ALA A 18 1.40 5.60 0.55
N PHE A 19 0.66 5.14 1.57
CA PHE A 19 0.25 3.74 1.69
C PHE A 19 -0.68 3.30 0.57
N LEU A 20 -1.72 4.09 0.26
CA LEU A 20 -2.64 3.74 -0.83
C LEU A 20 -1.92 3.63 -2.17
N ILE A 21 -0.97 4.52 -2.45
CA ILE A 21 -0.14 4.43 -3.66
C ILE A 21 0.56 3.07 -3.71
N GLY A 22 1.32 2.72 -2.67
CA GLY A 22 2.04 1.44 -2.63
C GLY A 22 1.12 0.22 -2.69
N PHE A 23 -0.04 0.29 -2.02
CA PHE A 23 -1.03 -0.78 -2.03
C PHE A 23 -1.60 -1.02 -3.43
N PHE A 24 -2.08 0.03 -4.09
CA PHE A 24 -2.69 -0.10 -5.41
C PHE A 24 -1.67 -0.33 -6.52
N GLU A 25 -0.41 0.09 -6.37
CA GLU A 25 0.66 -0.25 -7.31
C GLU A 25 0.89 -1.77 -7.41
N VAL A 26 0.64 -2.50 -6.31
CA VAL A 26 0.76 -3.96 -6.29
C VAL A 26 -0.58 -4.64 -6.56
N LEU A 27 -1.68 -4.13 -5.99
CA LEU A 27 -2.99 -4.75 -6.12
C LEU A 27 -3.61 -4.57 -7.51
N CYS A 28 -3.45 -3.41 -8.13
CA CYS A 28 -4.03 -3.13 -9.44
C CYS A 28 -3.07 -3.60 -10.54
N PRO A 29 -3.53 -4.41 -11.50
CA PRO A 29 -2.69 -4.82 -12.63
C PRO A 29 -2.52 -3.70 -13.68
N TRP A 30 -3.16 -2.55 -13.50
CA TRP A 30 -3.20 -1.48 -14.49
C TRP A 30 -2.10 -0.45 -14.24
N PRO A 31 -1.36 -0.01 -15.28
CA PRO A 31 -0.40 1.06 -15.13
C PRO A 31 -1.10 2.35 -14.66
N PRO A 32 -0.45 3.15 -13.80
CA PRO A 32 -1.04 4.40 -13.33
C PRO A 32 -1.26 5.34 -14.53
N HIS A 33 -2.47 5.90 -14.63
CA HIS A 33 -2.83 6.82 -15.70
C HIS A 33 -2.06 8.15 -15.58
N HIS A 34 -1.73 8.57 -14.36
CA HIS A 34 -0.89 9.74 -14.12
C HIS A 34 0.46 9.29 -13.58
N SER A 35 1.51 9.76 -14.25
CA SER A 35 2.88 9.67 -13.72
C SER A 35 2.89 10.34 -12.34
N ILE A 36 3.26 9.56 -11.32
CA ILE A 36 3.59 10.11 -10.02
C ILE A 36 4.92 10.82 -10.23
N ASN A 37 4.89 12.14 -10.41
CA ASN A 37 6.10 12.92 -10.24
C ASN A 37 6.62 12.62 -8.83
N PRO A 38 7.89 12.22 -8.66
CA PRO A 38 8.49 11.95 -7.35
C PRO A 38 8.72 13.28 -6.61
N ILE A 39 7.64 14.03 -6.40
CA ILE A 39 7.60 15.16 -5.49
C ILE A 39 7.62 14.55 -4.10
N ASN A 40 8.19 15.29 -3.15
CA ASN A 40 8.74 14.86 -1.87
C ASN A 40 7.93 13.93 -0.91
N PRO A 41 6.59 13.76 -0.94
CA PRO A 41 5.89 13.01 0.12
C PRO A 41 6.27 11.54 0.26
N ILE A 42 6.58 10.84 -0.84
CA ILE A 42 6.88 9.40 -0.81
C ILE A 42 8.26 9.15 -0.17
N ASN A 43 9.21 10.08 -0.30
CA ASN A 43 10.52 9.94 0.33
C ASN A 43 10.46 10.20 1.84
N SER A 44 9.64 11.15 2.30
CA SER A 44 9.43 11.37 3.73
C SER A 44 8.62 10.23 4.37
N GLU A 45 7.61 9.70 3.65
CA GLU A 45 6.70 8.65 4.14
C GLU A 45 6.95 7.27 3.50
N HIS A 46 8.22 6.97 3.20
CA HIS A 46 8.60 5.76 2.45
C HIS A 46 8.15 4.45 3.12
N HIS A 47 8.12 4.44 4.45
CA HIS A 47 7.73 3.27 5.23
C HIS A 47 6.23 2.95 5.09
N TYR A 48 5.36 3.95 4.97
CA TYR A 48 3.94 3.75 4.66
C TYR A 48 3.75 3.27 3.23
N TYR A 49 4.50 3.80 2.26
CA TYR A 49 4.51 3.32 0.88
C TYR A 49 4.93 1.84 0.78
N LEU A 50 6.04 1.45 1.42
CA LEU A 50 6.46 0.05 1.47
C LEU A 50 5.44 -0.84 2.18
N GLY A 51 4.85 -0.35 3.27
CA GLY A 51 3.76 -1.03 3.98
C GLY A 51 2.56 -1.29 3.07
N GLY A 52 2.19 -0.29 2.26
CA GLY A 52 1.18 -0.42 1.22
C GLY A 52 1.49 -1.56 0.26
N ARG A 53 2.70 -1.57 -0.32
CA ARG A 53 3.12 -2.64 -1.25
C ARG A 53 3.06 -4.02 -0.63
N ALA A 54 3.58 -4.18 0.59
CA ALA A 54 3.54 -5.45 1.31
C ALA A 54 2.09 -5.91 1.54
N SER A 55 1.20 -5.01 1.94
CA SER A 55 -0.22 -5.32 2.10
C SER A 55 -0.91 -5.69 0.79
N GLY A 56 -0.49 -5.12 -0.35
CA GLY A 56 -0.98 -5.50 -1.68
C GLY A 56 -0.62 -6.95 -2.04
N ILE A 57 0.59 -7.41 -1.69
CA ILE A 57 0.98 -8.82 -1.86
C ILE A 57 0.10 -9.72 -0.99
N LEU A 58 -0.13 -9.34 0.27
CA LEU A 58 -1.00 -10.10 1.17
C LEU A 58 -2.44 -10.16 0.65
N ALA A 59 -2.95 -9.08 0.07
CA ALA A 59 -4.26 -9.05 -0.57
C ALA A 59 -4.33 -10.04 -1.75
N TRP A 60 -3.28 -10.13 -2.59
CA TRP A 60 -3.22 -11.14 -3.65
C TRP A 60 -3.22 -12.57 -3.12
N LEU A 61 -2.50 -12.86 -2.03
CA LEU A 61 -2.53 -14.18 -1.39
C LEU A 61 -3.94 -14.51 -0.88
N ALA A 62 -4.63 -13.53 -0.29
CA ALA A 62 -6.01 -13.69 0.17
C ALA A 62 -6.97 -13.94 -1.01
N ILE A 63 -6.83 -13.21 -2.12
CA ILE A 63 -7.63 -13.41 -3.34
C ILE A 63 -7.37 -14.81 -3.91
N ALA A 64 -6.11 -15.23 -4.03
CA ALA A 64 -5.76 -16.57 -4.51
C ALA A 64 -6.37 -17.66 -3.63
N LYS A 65 -6.33 -17.47 -2.30
CA LYS A 65 -6.95 -18.42 -1.36
C LYS A 65 -8.47 -18.44 -1.49
N LEU A 66 -9.11 -17.30 -1.69
CA LEU A 66 -10.55 -17.23 -1.92
C LEU A 66 -10.95 -17.97 -3.21
N ILE A 67 -10.21 -17.75 -4.30
CA ILE A 67 -10.40 -18.48 -5.56
C ILE A 67 -10.24 -19.98 -5.32
N GLN A 68 -9.22 -20.40 -4.57
CA GLN A 68 -9.04 -21.81 -4.22
C GLN A 68 -10.28 -22.38 -3.53
N VAL A 69 -10.81 -21.71 -2.50
CA VAL A 69 -11.95 -22.21 -1.71
C VAL A 69 -13.27 -22.22 -2.49
N VAL A 70 -13.46 -21.28 -3.42
CA VAL A 70 -14.72 -21.16 -4.17
C VAL A 70 -14.77 -22.11 -5.37
N PHE A 71 -13.63 -22.37 -6.01
CA PHE A 71 -13.58 -23.11 -7.28
C PHE A 71 -12.93 -24.50 -7.20
N PHE A 72 -12.28 -24.85 -6.08
CA PHE A 72 -11.62 -26.15 -5.86
C PHE A 72 -12.01 -26.75 -4.50
#